data_AF-A0A921SYM2-F1
#
_entry.id   AF-A0A921SYM2-F1
#
_cell.length_a   1.000
_cell.length_b   1.000
_cell.length_c   1.000
_cell.angle_alpha   90.00
_cell.angle_beta   90.00
_cell.angle_gamma   90.00
#
_symmetry.space_group_name_H-M   'P 1'
#
loop_
_entity.id
_entity.type
_entity.pdbx_description
1 polymer ?
#
loop_
_entity_poly.entity_id
_entity_poly.type
_entity_poly.pdbx_seq_one_letter_code
_entity_poly.pdbx_strand_id
1 'polypeptide(L)'
;MNKEYYVYEWFIEDTNEVIYVGKGKGNRAGKIKNNKFFKDMYNTHKCNYRIVKDCMSESDAFNYEKFLIKHYRKNFPNYRLTNVTDGGEGISGWKSSEDFKRKQHEIQKKLWENKEYRERIIGIRRDENGVYKSKEFREKISSIVKKENNPNYRNYWSDEQKNNMRKKMLGRYEGKNNPNYGNKWSDEQKARLSEIRRNPKYNNENHGMAKRVVCMET
;
A
#
# COMPACT_ATOMS: atom_id res chain seq x y z
N MET A 1 17.22 -21.00 -1.29
CA MET A 1 16.46 -20.18 -2.25
C MET A 1 14.98 -20.52 -2.12
N ASN A 2 14.10 -19.53 -1.96
CA ASN A 2 12.66 -19.77 -1.87
C ASN A 2 12.12 -20.28 -3.22
N LYS A 3 11.61 -21.52 -3.23
CA LYS A 3 11.03 -22.19 -4.42
C LYS A 3 9.52 -21.96 -4.47
N GLU A 4 9.11 -20.69 -4.50
CA GLU A 4 7.70 -20.28 -4.44
C GLU A 4 7.13 -19.88 -5.81
N TYR A 5 7.97 -19.89 -6.86
CA TYR A 5 7.56 -19.50 -8.20
C TYR A 5 7.09 -20.71 -9.00
N TYR A 6 6.16 -20.46 -9.90
CA TYR A 6 5.64 -21.42 -10.86
C TYR A 6 5.45 -20.75 -12.22
N VAL A 7 5.37 -21.58 -13.26
CA VAL A 7 4.98 -21.19 -14.61
C VAL A 7 3.62 -21.80 -14.91
N TYR A 8 2.73 -20.99 -15.44
CA TYR A 8 1.36 -21.35 -15.76
C TYR A 8 1.04 -20.94 -17.18
N GLU A 9 0.03 -21.58 -17.73
CA GLU A 9 -0.52 -21.21 -19.03
C GLU A 9 -2.04 -21.13 -18.97
N TRP A 10 -2.59 -20.29 -19.82
CA TRP A 10 -4.01 -20.24 -20.11
C TRP A 10 -4.27 -20.87 -21.46
N PHE A 11 -5.33 -21.66 -21.52
CA PHE A 11 -5.72 -22.41 -22.70
C PHE A 11 -7.23 -22.37 -22.91
N ILE A 12 -7.66 -22.63 -24.14
CA ILE A 12 -9.07 -22.81 -24.50
C ILE A 12 -9.47 -24.24 -24.12
N GLU A 13 -10.53 -24.43 -23.33
CA GLU A 13 -10.92 -25.75 -22.83
C GLU A 13 -11.24 -26.75 -23.94
N ASP A 14 -11.91 -26.28 -25.00
CA ASP A 14 -12.39 -27.14 -26.08
C ASP A 14 -11.26 -27.66 -26.98
N THR A 15 -10.22 -26.84 -27.21
CA THR A 15 -9.15 -27.14 -28.18
C THR A 15 -7.79 -27.41 -27.52
N ASN A 16 -7.66 -27.14 -26.22
CA ASN A 16 -6.39 -27.09 -25.51
C ASN A 16 -5.34 -26.11 -26.09
N GLU A 17 -5.76 -25.17 -26.94
CA GLU A 17 -4.87 -24.17 -27.52
C GLU A 17 -4.38 -23.20 -26.46
N VAL A 18 -3.08 -23.03 -26.35
CA VAL A 18 -2.46 -22.13 -25.38
C VAL A 18 -2.51 -20.70 -25.88
N ILE A 19 -3.18 -19.85 -25.11
CA ILE A 19 -3.38 -18.43 -25.42
C ILE A 19 -2.46 -17.50 -24.63
N TYR A 20 -1.88 -17.97 -23.51
CA TYR A 20 -0.97 -17.15 -22.71
C TYR A 20 -0.08 -18.00 -21.83
N VAL A 21 1.20 -17.64 -21.72
CA VAL A 21 2.16 -18.23 -20.78
C VAL A 21 2.61 -17.16 -19.80
N GLY A 22 2.72 -17.49 -18.52
CA GLY A 22 3.19 -16.54 -17.52
C GLY A 22 3.92 -17.20 -16.35
N LYS A 23 4.80 -16.45 -15.69
CA LYS A 23 5.36 -16.82 -14.38
C LYS A 23 4.64 -16.11 -13.23
N GLY A 24 4.63 -16.73 -12.06
CA GLY A 24 4.00 -16.14 -10.88
C GLY A 24 4.28 -16.86 -9.57
N LYS A 25 3.65 -16.35 -8.51
CA LYS A 25 3.60 -16.93 -7.16
C LYS A 25 2.23 -16.66 -6.54
N GLY A 26 1.84 -17.44 -5.54
CA GLY A 26 0.52 -17.33 -4.89
C GLY A 26 -0.64 -17.48 -5.89
N ASN A 27 -1.61 -16.57 -5.88
CA ASN A 27 -2.82 -16.65 -6.71
C ASN A 27 -2.69 -15.93 -8.07
N ARG A 28 -1.47 -15.78 -8.61
CA ARG A 28 -1.25 -15.04 -9.86
C ARG A 28 -1.80 -15.76 -11.09
N ALA A 29 -1.76 -17.10 -11.14
CA ALA A 29 -2.23 -17.88 -12.28
C ALA A 29 -3.71 -17.58 -12.61
N GLY A 30 -4.60 -17.70 -11.61
CA GLY A 30 -6.05 -17.53 -11.76
C GLY A 30 -6.56 -16.09 -11.87
N LYS A 31 -5.68 -15.09 -11.92
CA LYS A 31 -6.09 -13.70 -12.17
C LYS A 31 -6.16 -13.43 -13.67
N ILE A 32 -7.30 -12.93 -14.14
CA ILE A 32 -7.50 -12.45 -15.52
C ILE A 32 -6.44 -11.39 -15.84
N LYS A 33 -5.86 -11.47 -17.04
CA LYS A 33 -4.78 -10.56 -17.45
C LYS A 33 -5.34 -9.25 -17.99
N ASN A 34 -4.71 -8.14 -17.61
CA ASN A 34 -5.03 -6.82 -18.16
C ASN A 34 -4.31 -6.59 -19.49
N ASN A 35 -4.51 -7.50 -20.44
CA ASN A 35 -3.98 -7.45 -21.80
C ASN A 35 -5.18 -7.47 -22.77
N LYS A 36 -5.20 -6.56 -23.74
CA LYS A 36 -6.31 -6.42 -24.70
C LYS A 36 -6.57 -7.73 -25.46
N PHE A 37 -5.53 -8.35 -26.00
CA PHE A 37 -5.63 -9.62 -26.74
C PHE A 37 -6.04 -10.79 -25.85
N PHE A 38 -5.55 -10.82 -24.60
CA PHE A 38 -5.98 -11.82 -23.63
C PHE A 38 -7.48 -11.69 -23.30
N LYS A 39 -7.97 -10.47 -23.04
CA LYS A 39 -9.39 -10.24 -22.74
C LYS A 39 -10.29 -10.59 -23.93
N ASP A 40 -9.84 -10.29 -25.14
CA ASP A 40 -10.52 -10.69 -26.37
C ASP A 40 -10.74 -12.21 -26.42
N MET A 41 -9.67 -12.99 -26.23
CA MET A 41 -9.75 -14.47 -26.17
C MET A 41 -10.60 -14.97 -24.99
N TYR A 42 -10.41 -14.40 -23.80
CA TYR A 42 -11.14 -14.78 -22.59
C TYR A 42 -12.66 -14.53 -22.69
N ASN A 43 -13.07 -13.46 -23.38
CA ASN A 43 -14.48 -13.12 -23.55
C ASN A 43 -15.16 -13.89 -24.69
N THR A 44 -14.38 -14.38 -25.66
CA THR A 44 -14.91 -15.07 -26.85
C THR A 44 -14.85 -16.60 -26.73
N HIS A 45 -13.95 -17.13 -25.91
CA HIS A 45 -13.73 -18.57 -25.75
C HIS A 45 -13.77 -18.96 -24.27
N LYS A 46 -14.18 -20.20 -24.01
CA LYS A 46 -14.12 -20.76 -22.65
C LYS A 46 -12.66 -21.06 -22.29
N CYS A 47 -12.05 -20.17 -21.51
CA CYS A 47 -10.63 -20.22 -21.16
C CYS A 47 -10.42 -20.69 -19.72
N ASN A 48 -9.41 -21.53 -19.51
CA ASN A 48 -8.97 -21.97 -18.18
C ASN A 48 -7.45 -21.88 -18.07
N TYR A 49 -6.90 -22.14 -16.89
CA TYR A 49 -5.47 -22.12 -16.63
C TYR A 49 -4.97 -23.40 -15.97
N ARG A 50 -3.70 -23.72 -16.21
CA ARG A 50 -3.01 -24.82 -15.53
C ARG A 50 -1.58 -24.44 -15.16
N ILE A 51 -1.06 -25.04 -14.10
CA ILE A 51 0.34 -24.91 -13.71
C ILE A 51 1.14 -25.94 -14.51
N VAL A 52 2.10 -25.46 -15.30
CA VAL A 52 2.95 -26.32 -16.16
C VAL A 52 4.17 -26.79 -15.38
N LYS A 53 4.68 -25.93 -14.48
CA LYS A 53 5.83 -26.25 -13.63
C LYS A 53 5.79 -25.43 -12.36
N ASP A 54 6.04 -26.06 -11.22
CA ASP A 54 6.01 -25.46 -9.89
C ASP A 54 7.35 -25.64 -9.16
N CYS A 55 7.41 -25.17 -7.90
CA CYS A 55 8.58 -25.30 -7.04
C CYS A 55 9.88 -24.75 -7.66
N MET A 56 9.78 -23.61 -8.37
CA MET A 56 10.89 -23.00 -9.09
C MET A 56 11.46 -21.79 -8.33
N SER A 57 12.75 -21.50 -8.56
CA SER A 57 13.30 -20.19 -8.23
C SER A 57 12.75 -19.14 -9.21
N GLU A 58 12.88 -17.85 -8.88
CA GLU A 58 12.41 -16.80 -9.78
C GLU A 58 13.13 -16.82 -11.14
N SER A 59 14.44 -17.04 -11.13
CA SER A 59 15.26 -17.10 -12.35
C SER A 59 14.90 -18.30 -13.21
N ASP A 60 14.66 -19.46 -12.59
CA ASP A 60 14.31 -20.67 -13.33
C ASP A 60 12.93 -20.52 -13.96
N ALA A 61 11.95 -20.01 -13.20
CA ALA A 61 10.60 -19.77 -13.71
C ALA A 61 10.61 -18.75 -14.86
N PHE A 62 11.46 -17.74 -14.78
CA PHE A 62 11.64 -16.75 -15.84
C PHE A 62 12.26 -17.33 -17.10
N ASN A 63 13.32 -18.13 -16.97
CA ASN A 63 13.93 -18.80 -18.12
C ASN A 63 12.96 -19.80 -18.77
N TYR A 64 12.18 -20.51 -17.96
CA TYR A 64 11.20 -21.48 -18.44
C TYR A 64 9.99 -20.82 -19.13
N GLU A 65 9.51 -19.67 -18.61
CA GLU A 65 8.50 -18.83 -19.28
C GLU A 65 8.98 -18.41 -20.68
N LYS A 66 10.21 -17.86 -20.79
CA LYS A 66 10.79 -17.48 -22.09
C LYS A 66 10.91 -18.67 -23.05
N PHE A 67 11.34 -19.82 -22.52
CA PHE A 67 11.43 -21.05 -23.30
C PHE A 67 10.07 -21.49 -23.84
N LEU A 68 9.03 -21.52 -23.01
CA LEU A 68 7.68 -21.92 -23.42
C LEU A 68 7.07 -20.97 -24.44
N ILE A 69 7.20 -19.65 -24.25
CA ILE A 69 6.71 -18.66 -25.22
C ILE A 69 7.35 -18.92 -26.59
N LYS A 70 8.68 -19.10 -26.61
CA LYS A 70 9.41 -19.42 -27.84
C LYS A 70 9.00 -20.75 -28.44
N HIS A 71 8.78 -21.76 -27.61
CA HIS A 71 8.33 -23.09 -28.04
C HIS A 71 6.97 -23.02 -28.73
N TYR A 72 5.98 -22.33 -28.13
CA TYR A 72 4.65 -22.20 -28.72
C TYR A 72 4.67 -21.39 -30.01
N ARG A 73 5.37 -20.25 -30.03
CA ARG A 73 5.51 -19.43 -31.26
C ARG A 73 6.15 -20.20 -32.41
N LYS A 74 7.09 -21.11 -32.11
CA LYS A 74 7.82 -21.89 -33.13
C LYS A 74 7.03 -23.11 -33.62
N ASN A 75 6.48 -23.91 -32.70
CA ASN A 75 5.90 -25.21 -33.02
C ASN A 75 4.39 -25.14 -33.31
N PHE A 76 3.71 -24.09 -32.85
CA PHE A 76 2.26 -23.90 -33.00
C PHE A 76 1.95 -22.51 -33.55
N PRO A 77 2.38 -22.19 -34.80
CA PRO A 77 2.22 -20.84 -35.37
C PRO A 77 0.75 -20.40 -35.52
N ASN A 78 -0.19 -21.36 -35.54
CA ASN A 78 -1.62 -21.08 -35.62
C ASN A 78 -2.21 -20.65 -34.26
N TYR A 79 -1.50 -20.88 -33.14
CA TYR A 79 -1.99 -20.48 -31.83
C TYR A 79 -1.89 -18.96 -31.69
N ARG A 80 -2.99 -18.33 -31.31
CA ARG A 80 -3.03 -16.89 -31.02
C ARG A 80 -2.45 -16.61 -29.63
N LEU A 81 -1.14 -16.76 -29.48
CA LEU A 81 -0.44 -16.48 -28.22
C LEU A 81 -0.47 -14.98 -27.91
N THR A 82 -1.17 -14.61 -26.84
CA THR A 82 -1.45 -13.21 -26.47
C THR A 82 -0.32 -12.52 -25.70
N ASN A 83 0.76 -13.24 -25.38
CA ASN A 83 2.00 -12.66 -24.85
C ASN A 83 2.51 -11.58 -25.79
N VAL A 84 2.62 -10.33 -25.29
CA VAL A 84 3.05 -9.17 -26.10
C VAL A 84 4.53 -9.30 -26.50
N THR A 85 5.36 -9.82 -25.60
CA THR A 85 6.81 -9.92 -25.75
C THR A 85 7.24 -11.39 -25.68
N ASP A 86 8.46 -11.71 -26.12
CA ASP A 86 9.06 -13.05 -25.98
C ASP A 86 9.41 -13.42 -24.52
N GLY A 87 9.03 -12.56 -23.56
CA GLY A 87 9.45 -12.64 -22.18
C GLY A 87 10.85 -12.07 -21.98
N GLY A 88 11.11 -11.54 -20.79
CA GLY A 88 12.40 -10.94 -20.47
C GLY A 88 12.43 -9.41 -20.35
N GLU A 89 11.42 -8.74 -20.87
CA GLU A 89 11.34 -7.28 -20.97
C GLU A 89 10.58 -6.65 -19.78
N GLY A 90 10.32 -7.42 -18.72
CA GLY A 90 9.63 -6.94 -17.54
C GLY A 90 10.53 -6.13 -16.60
N ILE A 91 9.91 -5.29 -15.76
CA ILE A 91 10.55 -4.51 -14.68
C ILE A 91 10.96 -5.43 -13.50
N SER A 92 10.91 -6.76 -13.67
CA SER A 92 11.19 -7.71 -12.58
C SER A 92 12.63 -7.54 -12.07
N GLY A 93 12.77 -7.19 -10.80
CA GLY A 93 14.07 -6.93 -10.17
C GLY A 93 14.57 -5.49 -10.30
N TRP A 94 13.84 -4.61 -11.01
CA TRP A 94 14.22 -3.20 -11.07
C TRP A 94 14.09 -2.56 -9.68
N LYS A 95 15.21 -2.08 -9.17
CA LYS A 95 15.28 -1.25 -7.97
C LYS A 95 15.56 0.17 -8.43
N SER A 96 14.68 1.10 -8.07
CA SER A 96 14.91 2.53 -8.28
C SER A 96 16.27 2.92 -7.72
N SER A 97 17.11 3.55 -8.54
CA SER A 97 18.34 4.19 -8.07
C SER A 97 18.01 5.32 -7.10
N GLU A 98 18.98 5.67 -6.25
CA GLU A 98 18.84 6.75 -5.27
C GLU A 98 18.61 8.10 -5.96
N ASP A 99 19.29 8.34 -7.09
CA ASP A 99 19.06 9.52 -7.94
C ASP A 99 17.65 9.57 -8.53
N PHE A 100 17.08 8.44 -8.93
CA PHE A 100 15.70 8.39 -9.41
C PHE A 100 14.73 8.76 -8.28
N LYS A 101 14.93 8.21 -7.07
CA LYS A 101 14.12 8.56 -5.89
C LYS A 101 14.22 10.04 -5.57
N ARG A 102 15.43 10.60 -5.61
CA ARG A 102 15.67 12.04 -5.39
C ARG A 102 14.96 12.89 -6.43
N LYS A 103 15.08 12.57 -7.72
CA LYS A 103 14.39 13.31 -8.79
C LYS A 103 12.87 13.26 -8.62
N GLN A 104 12.30 12.10 -8.30
CA GLN A 104 10.87 11.97 -8.01
C GLN A 104 10.45 12.80 -6.80
N HIS A 105 11.24 12.81 -5.73
CA HIS A 105 11.00 13.64 -4.55
C HIS A 105 10.98 15.14 -4.88
N GLU A 106 11.94 15.62 -5.66
CA GLU A 106 12.00 17.03 -6.07
C GLU A 106 10.84 17.43 -6.99
N ILE A 107 10.42 16.54 -7.90
CA ILE A 107 9.21 16.74 -8.72
C ILE A 107 7.98 16.90 -7.82
N GLN A 108 7.83 16.01 -6.83
CA GLN A 108 6.70 16.07 -5.91
C GLN A 108 6.70 17.34 -5.07
N LYS A 109 7.86 17.77 -4.56
CA LYS A 109 7.97 19.07 -3.85
C LYS A 109 7.48 20.22 -4.70
N LYS A 110 7.96 20.33 -5.95
CA LYS A 110 7.52 21.39 -6.88
C LYS A 110 6.02 21.34 -7.15
N LEU A 111 5.44 20.16 -7.27
CA LEU A 111 3.98 20.01 -7.40
C LEU A 111 3.23 20.50 -6.15
N TRP A 112 3.77 20.28 -4.95
CA TRP A 112 3.18 20.75 -3.70
C TRP A 112 3.41 22.24 -3.40
N GLU A 113 4.42 22.85 -4.03
CA GLU A 113 4.62 24.30 -4.04
C GLU A 113 3.54 25.01 -4.87
N ASN A 114 3.03 24.36 -5.92
CA ASN A 114 1.89 24.88 -6.66
C ASN A 114 0.64 24.93 -5.77
N LYS A 115 0.20 26.17 -5.47
CA LYS A 115 -0.92 26.47 -4.59
C LYS A 115 -2.24 25.84 -5.07
N GLU A 116 -2.56 25.96 -6.36
CA GLU A 116 -3.80 25.40 -6.93
C GLU A 116 -3.82 23.87 -6.83
N TYR A 117 -2.71 23.22 -7.15
CA TYR A 117 -2.59 21.76 -7.00
C TYR A 117 -2.81 21.35 -5.56
N ARG A 118 -2.12 22.02 -4.62
CA ARG A 118 -2.24 21.75 -3.18
C ARG A 118 -3.67 21.96 -2.68
N GLU A 119 -4.29 23.08 -3.02
CA GLU A 119 -5.66 23.40 -2.60
C GLU A 119 -6.68 22.42 -3.16
N ARG A 120 -6.55 22.02 -4.44
CA ARG A 120 -7.40 20.98 -5.04
C ARG A 120 -7.31 19.66 -4.29
N ILE A 121 -6.09 19.19 -3.99
CA ILE A 121 -5.89 17.92 -3.27
C ILE A 121 -6.42 17.98 -1.83
N ILE A 122 -6.24 19.12 -1.15
CA ILE A 122 -6.80 19.34 0.19
C ILE A 122 -8.33 19.42 0.12
N GLY A 123 -8.88 20.09 -0.89
CA GLY A 123 -10.32 20.24 -1.13
C GLY A 123 -11.02 18.90 -1.26
N ILE A 124 -10.48 17.97 -2.06
CA ILE A 124 -11.01 16.61 -2.21
C ILE A 124 -11.17 15.88 -0.87
N ARG A 125 -10.26 16.12 0.09
CA ARG A 125 -10.32 15.49 1.42
C ARG A 125 -11.27 16.20 2.40
N ARG A 126 -11.54 17.48 2.16
CA ARG A 126 -12.39 18.32 3.00
C ARG A 126 -13.84 18.33 2.56
N ASP A 127 -14.10 18.07 1.29
CA ASP A 127 -15.44 17.98 0.71
C ASP A 127 -16.35 17.08 1.55
N GLU A 128 -17.41 17.68 2.09
CA GLU A 128 -18.38 17.04 2.97
C GLU A 128 -19.21 15.98 2.25
N ASN A 129 -19.46 16.20 0.96
CA ASN A 129 -20.15 15.26 0.09
C ASN A 129 -19.19 14.26 -0.58
N GLY A 130 -17.88 14.38 -0.29
CA GLY A 130 -16.85 13.53 -0.85
C GLY A 130 -16.76 12.15 -0.21
N VAL A 131 -16.21 11.20 -0.96
CA VAL A 131 -16.03 9.79 -0.52
C VAL A 131 -15.28 9.69 0.81
N TYR A 132 -14.32 10.57 1.10
CA TYR A 132 -13.54 10.55 2.35
C TYR A 132 -14.36 10.85 3.61
N LYS A 133 -15.51 11.53 3.45
CA LYS A 133 -16.41 11.89 4.55
C LYS A 133 -17.59 10.91 4.68
N SER A 134 -17.86 10.11 3.65
CA SER A 134 -18.93 9.12 3.70
C SER A 134 -18.70 8.09 4.82
N LYS A 135 -19.78 7.72 5.51
CA LYS A 135 -19.74 6.76 6.62
C LYS A 135 -19.21 5.41 6.15
N GLU A 136 -19.73 4.91 5.03
CA GLU A 136 -19.34 3.63 4.44
C GLU A 136 -17.84 3.55 4.16
N PHE A 137 -17.26 4.59 3.55
CA PHE A 137 -15.83 4.60 3.25
C PHE A 137 -14.99 4.62 4.54
N ARG A 138 -15.39 5.41 5.53
CA ARG A 138 -14.70 5.50 6.82
C ARG A 138 -14.74 4.17 7.58
N GLU A 139 -15.88 3.48 7.55
CA GLU A 139 -16.05 2.16 8.15
C GLU A 139 -15.22 1.10 7.44
N LYS A 140 -15.20 1.10 6.11
CA LYS A 140 -14.37 0.21 5.30
C LYS A 140 -12.87 0.40 5.58
N ILE A 141 -12.39 1.64 5.63
CA ILE A 141 -10.99 1.91 5.99
C ILE A 141 -10.72 1.48 7.42
N SER A 142 -11.63 1.78 8.36
CA SER A 142 -11.48 1.39 9.76
C SER A 142 -11.40 -0.12 9.94
N SER A 143 -12.21 -0.92 9.23
CA SER A 143 -12.21 -2.37 9.35
C SER A 143 -10.89 -3.01 8.87
N ILE A 144 -10.29 -2.43 7.83
CA ILE A 144 -9.00 -2.87 7.28
C ILE A 144 -7.87 -2.69 8.30
N VAL A 145 -7.90 -1.64 9.14
CA VAL A 145 -6.79 -1.32 10.07
C VAL A 145 -7.16 -1.52 11.55
N LYS A 146 -8.18 -2.33 11.83
CA LYS A 146 -8.65 -2.58 13.21
C LYS A 146 -7.88 -3.73 13.85
N LYS A 147 -7.55 -3.58 15.14
CA LYS A 147 -6.88 -4.62 15.96
C LYS A 147 -5.66 -5.20 15.23
N GLU A 148 -5.59 -6.52 15.12
CA GLU A 148 -4.49 -7.31 14.54
C GLU A 148 -4.19 -6.97 13.08
N ASN A 149 -5.13 -6.39 12.34
CA ASN A 149 -4.88 -5.95 10.97
C ASN A 149 -4.06 -4.65 10.89
N ASN A 150 -3.96 -3.90 12.00
CA ASN A 150 -3.06 -2.74 12.06
C ASN A 150 -1.61 -3.24 12.09
N PRO A 151 -0.74 -2.83 11.15
CA PRO A 151 0.68 -3.21 11.18
C PRO A 151 1.41 -2.83 12.47
N ASN A 152 0.88 -1.86 13.21
CA ASN A 152 1.42 -1.42 14.49
C ASN A 152 0.70 -2.05 15.70
N TYR A 153 -0.15 -3.06 15.50
CA TYR A 153 -0.85 -3.75 16.59
C TYR A 153 0.16 -4.49 17.47
N ARG A 154 0.08 -4.28 18.78
CA ARG A 154 1.03 -4.81 19.80
C ARG A 154 2.49 -4.44 19.56
N ASN A 155 2.77 -3.50 18.67
CA ASN A 155 4.12 -2.99 18.48
C ASN A 155 4.35 -1.83 19.46
N TYR A 156 5.01 -2.14 20.57
CA TYR A 156 5.40 -1.14 21.56
C TYR A 156 6.81 -0.65 21.28
N TRP A 157 7.02 0.65 21.39
CA TRP A 157 8.35 1.21 21.24
C TRP A 157 9.26 0.70 22.35
N SER A 158 10.49 0.33 21.99
CA SER A 158 11.54 0.04 22.96
C SER A 158 11.91 1.31 23.72
N ASP A 159 12.50 1.17 24.91
CA ASP A 159 12.93 2.32 25.69
C ASP A 159 14.01 3.13 24.98
N GLU A 160 14.85 2.46 24.17
CA GLU A 160 15.80 3.12 23.28
C GLU A 160 15.10 3.98 22.21
N GLN A 161 14.06 3.46 21.55
CA GLN A 161 13.28 4.22 20.56
C GLN A 161 12.59 5.43 21.20
N LYS A 162 12.00 5.26 22.40
CA LYS A 162 11.42 6.37 23.17
C LYS A 162 12.46 7.43 23.50
N ASN A 163 13.65 7.02 23.95
CA ASN A 163 14.75 7.93 24.29
C ASN A 163 15.29 8.67 23.05
N ASN A 164 15.43 7.99 21.91
CA ASN A 164 15.87 8.61 20.67
C ASN A 164 14.86 9.66 20.18
N MET A 165 13.56 9.38 20.28
CA MET A 165 12.52 10.37 19.98
C MET A 165 12.57 11.55 20.96
N ARG A 166 12.72 11.28 22.27
CA ARG A 166 12.87 12.33 23.30
C ARG A 166 14.03 13.27 22.98
N LYS A 167 15.20 12.72 22.64
CA LYS A 167 16.39 13.50 22.25
C LYS A 167 16.12 14.39 21.04
N LYS A 168 15.42 13.89 20.01
CA LYS A 168 15.05 14.67 18.82
C LYS A 168 14.05 15.80 19.09
N MET A 169 13.22 15.66 20.12
CA MET A 169 12.19 16.64 20.47
C MET A 169 12.67 17.70 21.47
N LEU A 170 13.72 17.41 22.24
CA LEU A 170 14.32 18.35 23.18
C LEU A 170 14.72 19.66 22.46
N GLY A 171 14.39 20.82 23.03
CA GLY A 171 14.71 22.13 22.44
C GLY A 171 13.83 22.56 21.25
N ARG A 172 13.10 21.64 20.59
CA ARG A 172 12.34 21.95 19.37
C ARG A 172 11.16 22.90 19.61
N TYR A 173 10.54 22.82 20.78
CA TYR A 173 9.34 23.57 21.14
C TYR A 173 9.55 24.40 22.42
N GLU A 174 10.70 25.05 22.53
CA GLU A 174 11.01 25.96 23.65
C GLU A 174 10.71 27.41 23.30
N GLY A 175 10.12 28.14 24.26
CA GLY A 175 9.79 29.55 24.11
C GLY A 175 9.01 29.81 22.82
N LYS A 176 9.43 30.84 22.07
CA LYS A 176 8.82 31.29 20.81
C LYS A 176 8.78 30.22 19.70
N ASN A 177 9.58 29.15 19.79
CA ASN A 177 9.55 28.05 18.83
C ASN A 177 8.35 27.11 19.02
N ASN A 178 7.69 27.17 20.18
CA ASN A 178 6.43 26.48 20.38
C ASN A 178 5.32 27.18 19.56
N PRO A 179 4.61 26.49 18.66
CA PRO A 179 3.48 27.06 17.91
C PRO A 179 2.37 27.65 18.80
N ASN A 180 2.31 27.23 20.06
CA ASN A 180 1.37 27.72 21.05
C ASN A 180 1.99 28.75 22.03
N TYR A 181 3.19 29.27 21.74
CA TYR A 181 3.84 30.26 22.59
C TYR A 181 3.02 31.55 22.71
N GLY A 182 2.84 32.04 23.93
CA GLY A 182 2.04 33.24 24.22
C GLY A 182 0.53 33.03 24.18
N ASN A 183 0.05 31.88 23.71
CA ASN A 183 -1.38 31.56 23.75
C ASN A 183 -1.77 31.02 25.13
N LYS A 184 -2.55 31.79 25.88
CA LYS A 184 -3.13 31.38 27.17
C LYS A 184 -4.61 31.13 27.00
N TRP A 185 -5.08 29.98 27.48
CA TRP A 185 -6.51 29.71 27.51
C TRP A 185 -7.22 30.66 28.47
N SER A 186 -8.39 31.14 28.06
CA SER A 186 -9.30 31.87 28.95
C SER A 186 -9.80 30.95 30.05
N ASP A 187 -10.27 31.53 31.15
CA ASP A 187 -10.82 30.74 32.26
C ASP A 187 -12.08 29.97 31.84
N GLU A 188 -12.85 30.52 30.90
CA GLU A 188 -14.00 29.83 30.29
C GLU A 188 -13.57 28.59 29.48
N GLN A 189 -12.48 28.68 28.70
CA GLN A 189 -11.95 27.53 27.97
C GLN A 189 -11.42 26.44 28.91
N LYS A 190 -10.75 26.85 30.01
CA LYS A 190 -10.31 25.91 31.06
C LYS A 190 -11.50 25.22 31.73
N ALA A 191 -12.55 25.98 32.07
CA ALA A 191 -13.77 25.45 32.68
C ALA A 191 -14.48 24.45 31.74
N ARG A 192 -14.63 24.79 30.46
CA ARG A 192 -15.21 23.91 29.44
C ARG A 192 -14.42 22.60 29.31
N LEU A 193 -13.09 22.63 29.27
CA LEU A 193 -12.29 21.41 29.27
C LEU A 193 -12.49 20.60 30.56
N SER A 194 -12.52 21.27 31.72
CA SER A 194 -12.76 20.60 33.00
C SER A 194 -14.08 19.86 33.01
N GLU A 195 -15.13 20.43 32.42
CA GLU A 195 -16.44 19.80 32.33
C GLU A 195 -16.43 18.58 31.40
N ILE A 196 -15.80 18.69 30.22
CA ILE A 196 -15.62 17.56 29.30
C ILE A 196 -14.89 16.40 29.99
N ARG A 197 -13.88 16.70 30.81
CA ARG A 197 -13.10 15.68 31.55
C ARG A 197 -13.91 14.96 32.62
N ARG A 198 -15.01 15.53 33.11
CA ARG A 198 -15.92 14.83 34.06
C ARG A 198 -16.75 13.74 33.40
N ASN A 199 -16.84 13.71 32.06
CA ASN A 199 -17.56 12.67 31.35
C ASN A 199 -16.95 11.28 31.67
N PRO A 200 -17.76 10.27 32.08
CA PRO A 200 -17.27 8.93 32.41
C PRO A 200 -16.46 8.25 31.31
N LYS A 201 -16.67 8.63 30.05
CA LYS A 201 -15.86 8.18 28.91
C LYS A 201 -14.37 8.51 29.06
N TYR A 202 -14.05 9.65 29.68
CA TYR A 202 -12.69 10.16 29.85
C TYR A 202 -12.15 10.01 31.27
N ASN A 203 -13.03 9.79 32.27
CA ASN A 203 -12.69 9.61 33.69
C ASN A 203 -12.70 8.14 34.14
N ASN A 204 -12.58 7.19 33.21
CA ASN A 204 -12.45 5.77 33.53
C ASN A 204 -10.97 5.40 33.70
N GLU A 205 -10.65 4.60 34.71
CA GLU A 205 -9.31 4.09 35.05
C GLU A 205 -8.61 3.39 33.88
N ASN A 206 -9.37 2.81 32.96
CA ASN A 206 -8.87 2.15 31.76
C ASN A 206 -8.55 3.12 30.60
N HIS A 207 -8.89 4.41 30.72
CA HIS A 207 -8.66 5.40 29.69
C HIS A 207 -7.27 6.03 29.86
N GLY A 208 -6.42 5.97 28.82
CA GLY A 208 -5.02 6.42 28.89
C GLY A 208 -4.81 7.90 29.28
N MET A 209 -5.85 8.72 29.16
CA MET A 209 -5.84 10.14 29.55
C MET A 209 -6.37 10.39 30.98
N ALA A 210 -6.80 9.36 31.71
CA ALA A 210 -7.31 9.47 33.08
C ALA A 210 -6.20 9.48 34.15
N LYS A 211 -4.95 9.16 33.77
CA LYS A 211 -3.81 9.20 34.69
C LYS A 211 -3.48 10.66 35.04
N ARG A 212 -3.54 11.00 36.34
CA ARG A 212 -3.07 12.29 36.87
C ARG A 212 -1.60 12.47 36.50
N VAL A 213 -1.30 13.51 35.71
CA VAL A 213 0.08 13.99 35.53
C VAL A 213 0.44 14.73 36.81
N VAL A 214 1.22 14.10 37.68
CA VAL A 214 1.79 14.76 38.85
C VAL A 214 2.93 15.65 38.35
N CYS A 215 2.78 16.95 38.51
CA CYS A 215 3.89 17.87 38.28
C CYS A 215 4.89 17.61 39.41
N MET A 216 6.06 17.05 39.10
CA MET A 216 7.16 17.06 40.06
C MET A 216 7.71 18.48 40.06
N GLU A 217 7.62 19.14 41.21
CA GLU A 217 8.30 20.41 41.45
C GLU A 217 9.80 20.18 41.28
N THR A 218 10.42 20.98 40.42
CA THR A 218 11.89 21.05 40.24
C THR A 218 12.49 21.96 41.29
#